data_AF-A0A3C0VBQ5-F1
#
_entry.id   AF-A0A3C0VBQ5-F1
#
_cell.length_a   1.000
_cell.length_b   1.000
_cell.length_c   1.000
_cell.angle_alpha   90.00
_cell.angle_beta   90.00
_cell.angle_gamma   90.00
#
_symmetry.space_group_name_H-M   'P 1'
#
loop_
_entity.id
_entity.type
_entity.pdbx_description
1 polymer ?
#
loop_
_entity_poly.entity_id
_entity_poly.type
_entity_poly.pdbx_seq_one_letter_code
_entity_poly.pdbx_strand_id
1 'polypeptide(L)'
;MVPRPEMARWVEKLQSEGRYTFARQEAQVKTGRGFVAAQSALRRLKRQGRIVSPKRGFYVVVPPEYRAAGSPPASWFIDDLMRHIGQPYYVGLLSAAAIHGAAHQQPMVFQVVTGKP
;
A
#
# COMPACT_ATOMS: atom_id res chain seq x y z
N MET A 1 -14.44 22.24 -17.67
CA MET A 1 -14.67 20.91 -17.07
C MET A 1 -13.32 20.21 -16.95
N VAL A 2 -12.79 20.02 -15.73
CA VAL A 2 -11.46 19.41 -15.55
C VAL A 2 -11.52 17.93 -15.94
N PRO A 3 -10.64 17.43 -16.82
CA PRO A 3 -10.65 16.02 -17.22
C PRO A 3 -10.36 15.12 -16.01
N ARG A 4 -11.25 14.16 -15.76
CA ARG A 4 -11.07 13.18 -14.67
C ARG A 4 -10.00 12.17 -15.09
N PRO A 5 -8.87 12.07 -14.37
CA PRO A 5 -7.83 11.12 -14.75
C PRO A 5 -8.37 9.69 -14.65
N GLU A 6 -7.92 8.82 -15.56
CA GLU A 6 -8.16 7.39 -15.40
C GLU A 6 -7.52 6.90 -14.10
N MET A 7 -8.19 6.00 -13.37
CA MET A 7 -7.67 5.43 -12.11
C MET A 7 -6.25 4.87 -12.28
N ALA A 8 -5.99 4.20 -13.42
CA ALA A 8 -4.67 3.68 -13.76
C ALA A 8 -3.59 4.78 -13.84
N ARG A 9 -3.87 5.84 -14.60
CA ARG A 9 -2.96 6.97 -14.78
C ARG A 9 -2.74 7.76 -13.49
N TRP A 10 -3.76 7.85 -12.63
CA TRP A 10 -3.61 8.46 -11.32
C TRP A 10 -2.71 7.63 -10.39
N VAL A 11 -2.84 6.30 -10.39
CA VAL A 11 -1.94 5.40 -9.64
C VAL A 11 -0.50 5.48 -10.14
N GLU A 12 -0.29 5.55 -11.46
CA GLU A 12 1.05 5.78 -12.04
C GLU A 12 1.63 7.12 -11.60
N LYS A 13 0.81 8.18 -11.56
CA LYS A 13 1.24 9.49 -11.07
C LYS A 13 1.66 9.44 -9.61
N LEU A 14 0.90 8.78 -8.72
CA LEU A 14 1.30 8.59 -7.32
C LEU A 14 2.66 7.91 -7.22
N GLN A 15 2.87 6.84 -7.99
CA GLN A 15 4.15 6.14 -8.02
C GLN A 15 5.29 7.07 -8.46
N SER A 16 5.09 7.91 -9.49
CA SER A 16 6.10 8.86 -9.96
C SER A 16 6.44 9.95 -8.93
N GLU A 17 5.55 10.19 -7.97
CA GLU A 17 5.74 11.13 -6.86
C GLU A 17 6.36 10.43 -5.62
N GLY A 18 6.72 9.15 -5.73
CA GLY A 18 7.25 8.36 -4.60
C GLY A 18 6.17 7.93 -3.59
N ARG A 19 4.88 8.14 -3.89
CA ARG A 19 3.76 7.75 -3.03
C ARG A 19 3.25 6.37 -3.42
N TYR A 20 3.42 5.41 -2.52
CA TYR A 20 3.03 4.01 -2.76
C TYR A 20 1.72 3.61 -2.09
N THR A 21 1.08 4.47 -1.31
CA THR A 21 -0.12 4.14 -0.54
C THR A 21 -1.22 5.16 -0.78
N PHE A 22 -2.48 4.72 -0.71
CA PHE A 22 -3.63 5.61 -0.75
C PHE A 22 -4.88 4.96 -0.14
N ALA A 23 -5.80 5.80 0.33
CA ALA A 23 -7.12 5.35 0.77
C ALA A 23 -8.13 5.39 -0.39
N ARG A 24 -9.18 4.55 -0.33
CA ARG A 24 -10.27 4.57 -1.31
C ARG A 24 -10.91 5.96 -1.46
N GLN A 25 -11.08 6.67 -0.34
CA GLN A 25 -11.69 8.00 -0.33
C GLN A 25 -10.83 9.00 -1.11
N GLU A 26 -9.51 8.94 -0.97
CA GLU A 26 -8.59 9.75 -1.78
C GLU A 26 -8.75 9.44 -3.27
N ALA A 27 -8.81 8.16 -3.64
CA ALA A 27 -9.02 7.75 -5.03
C ALA A 27 -10.37 8.23 -5.60
N GLN A 28 -11.44 8.26 -4.78
CA GLN A 28 -12.74 8.80 -5.17
C GLN A 28 -12.66 10.30 -5.47
N VAL A 29 -12.07 11.06 -4.54
CA VAL A 29 -11.93 12.52 -4.65
C VAL A 29 -11.03 12.90 -5.81
N LYS A 30 -9.81 12.34 -5.89
CA LYS A 30 -8.81 12.71 -6.90
C LYS A 30 -9.20 12.31 -8.31
N THR A 31 -10.05 11.30 -8.46
CA THR A 31 -10.47 10.83 -9.78
C THR A 31 -11.92 11.19 -10.13
N GLY A 32 -12.62 11.89 -9.24
CA GLY A 32 -14.01 12.32 -9.42
C GLY A 32 -14.97 11.15 -9.63
N ARG A 33 -14.73 9.99 -9.00
CA ARG A 33 -15.55 8.77 -9.18
C ARG A 33 -16.43 8.54 -7.97
N GLY A 34 -17.69 8.19 -8.23
CA GLY A 34 -18.59 7.67 -7.20
C GLY A 34 -18.11 6.33 -6.63
N PHE A 35 -18.71 5.90 -5.52
CA PHE A 35 -18.25 4.74 -4.77
C PHE A 35 -18.10 3.47 -5.60
N VAL A 36 -19.16 3.09 -6.33
CA VAL A 36 -19.21 1.88 -7.15
C VAL A 36 -18.19 1.93 -8.28
N ALA A 37 -18.07 3.08 -8.96
CA ALA A 37 -17.12 3.27 -10.05
C ALA A 37 -15.66 3.18 -9.57
N ALA A 38 -15.33 3.78 -8.43
CA ALA A 38 -14.02 3.67 -7.82
C ALA A 38 -13.71 2.23 -7.41
N GLN A 39 -14.65 1.52 -6.78
CA GLN A 39 -14.47 0.13 -6.37
C GLN A 39 -14.26 -0.80 -7.57
N SER A 40 -15.02 -0.63 -8.65
CA SER A 40 -14.86 -1.40 -9.88
C SER A 40 -13.48 -1.17 -10.52
N ALA A 41 -13.04 0.09 -10.60
CA ALA A 41 -11.73 0.46 -11.13
C ALA A 41 -10.58 -0.12 -10.29
N LEU A 42 -10.67 -0.02 -8.95
CA LEU A 42 -9.67 -0.58 -8.04
C LEU A 42 -9.64 -2.11 -8.11
N ARG A 43 -10.79 -2.77 -8.23
CA ARG A 43 -10.86 -4.22 -8.45
C ARG A 43 -10.14 -4.64 -9.74
N ARG A 44 -10.31 -3.87 -10.82
CA ARG A 44 -9.61 -4.10 -12.09
C ARG A 44 -8.08 -3.96 -11.93
N LEU A 45 -7.61 -2.92 -11.26
CA LEU A 45 -6.18 -2.73 -11.00
C LEU A 45 -5.59 -3.82 -10.10
N LYS A 46 -6.34 -4.28 -9.10
CA LYS A 46 -5.94 -5.40 -8.23
C LYS A 46 -5.80 -6.69 -9.04
N ARG A 47 -6.75 -6.99 -9.93
CA ARG A 47 -6.66 -8.14 -10.86
C ARG A 47 -5.47 -8.06 -11.81
N GLN A 48 -5.03 -6.86 -12.17
CA GLN A 48 -3.85 -6.63 -13.00
C GLN A 48 -2.53 -6.66 -12.20
N GLY A 49 -2.57 -6.90 -10.89
CA GLY A 49 -1.37 -6.89 -10.04
C GLY A 49 -0.74 -5.51 -9.88
N ARG A 50 -1.46 -4.43 -10.19
CA ARG A 50 -0.95 -3.05 -10.12
C ARG A 50 -1.10 -2.42 -8.75
N ILE A 51 -2.01 -2.95 -7.95
CA ILE A 51 -2.23 -2.56 -6.55
C ILE A 51 -2.55 -3.80 -5.72
N VAL A 52 -2.24 -3.76 -4.43
CA VAL A 52 -2.75 -4.69 -3.41
C VAL A 52 -3.52 -3.94 -2.35
N SER A 53 -4.27 -4.68 -1.52
CA SER A 53 -5.06 -4.11 -0.43
C SER A 53 -4.87 -4.97 0.82
N PRO A 54 -3.85 -4.66 1.65
CA PRO A 54 -3.60 -5.34 2.92
C PRO A 54 -4.74 -5.18 3.94
N LYS A 55 -5.47 -4.05 3.89
CA LYS A 55 -6.62 -3.75 4.74
C LYS A 55 -7.74 -3.12 3.90
N ARG A 56 -9.00 -3.42 4.23
CA ARG A 56 -10.17 -2.87 3.53
C ARG A 56 -10.11 -1.33 3.50
N GLY A 57 -10.10 -0.77 2.30
CA GLY A 57 -10.10 0.69 2.11
C GLY A 57 -8.70 1.30 1.99
N PHE A 58 -7.65 0.52 2.24
CA PHE A 58 -6.25 0.87 2.06
C PHE A 58 -5.67 0.11 0.86
N TYR A 59 -4.89 0.80 0.05
CA TYR A 59 -4.27 0.25 -1.15
C TYR A 59 -2.80 0.61 -1.21
N VAL A 60 -2.02 -0.33 -1.70
CA VAL A 60 -0.58 -0.17 -1.95
C VAL A 60 -0.35 -0.34 -3.44
N VAL A 61 0.36 0.60 -4.05
CA VAL A 61 0.80 0.54 -5.45
C VAL A 61 1.88 -0.53 -5.56
N VAL A 62 1.78 -1.38 -6.58
CA VAL A 62 2.78 -2.42 -6.87
C VAL A 62 3.60 -1.97 -8.08
N PRO A 63 4.86 -1.54 -7.86
CA PRO A 63 5.77 -1.20 -8.94
C PRO A 63 5.97 -2.38 -9.91
N PRO A 64 6.26 -2.13 -11.19
CA PRO A 64 6.55 -3.18 -12.18
C PRO A 64 7.52 -4.25 -11.67
N GLU A 65 8.60 -3.84 -11.00
CA GLU A 65 9.64 -4.70 -10.44
C GLU A 65 9.16 -5.62 -9.30
N TYR A 66 8.05 -5.29 -8.63
CA TYR A 66 7.45 -6.09 -7.57
C TYR A 66 6.19 -6.87 -8.01
N ARG A 67 5.79 -6.80 -9.28
CA ARG A 67 4.57 -7.47 -9.76
C ARG A 67 4.63 -8.99 -9.62
N ALA A 68 5.80 -9.59 -9.86
CA ALA A 68 6.01 -11.03 -9.70
C ALA A 68 5.94 -11.46 -8.23
N ALA A 69 6.46 -10.65 -7.31
CA ALA A 69 6.35 -10.86 -5.87
C ALA A 69 4.93 -10.59 -5.33
N GLY A 70 4.11 -9.87 -6.10
CA GLY A 70 2.72 -9.55 -5.77
C GLY A 70 2.55 -8.38 -4.80
N SER A 71 3.62 -7.86 -4.19
CA SER A 71 3.60 -6.69 -3.30
C SER A 71 5.01 -6.08 -3.21
N PRO A 72 5.15 -4.75 -3.04
CA PRO A 72 6.41 -4.20 -2.55
C PRO A 72 6.70 -4.67 -1.11
N PRO A 73 7.93 -4.49 -0.62
CA PRO A 73 8.30 -4.84 0.74
C PRO A 73 7.41 -4.10 1.75
N ALA A 74 7.05 -4.76 2.85
CA ALA A 74 6.21 -4.17 3.88
C ALA A 74 6.80 -2.87 4.47
N SER A 75 8.12 -2.76 4.52
CA SER A 75 8.83 -1.55 4.95
C SER A 75 8.46 -0.30 4.15
N TRP A 76 7.95 -0.44 2.93
CA TRP A 76 7.53 0.69 2.09
C TRP A 76 6.19 1.30 2.50
N PHE A 77 5.32 0.54 3.20
CA PHE A 77 3.95 0.97 3.46
C PHE A 77 3.45 0.69 4.88
N ILE A 78 4.23 0.03 5.72
CA ILE A 78 3.80 -0.37 7.07
C ILE A 78 3.41 0.84 7.92
N ASP A 79 4.13 1.95 7.81
CA ASP A 79 3.84 3.18 8.54
C ASP A 79 2.48 3.77 8.16
N ASP A 80 2.22 3.91 6.86
CA ASP A 80 0.93 4.40 6.36
C ASP A 80 -0.22 3.43 6.67
N LEU A 81 0.04 2.13 6.64
CA LEU A 81 -0.94 1.11 7.01
C LEU A 81 -1.32 1.24 8.50
N MET A 82 -0.34 1.38 9.39
CA MET A 82 -0.59 1.50 10.83
C MET A 82 -1.25 2.84 11.18
N ARG A 83 -0.90 3.94 10.49
CA ARG A 83 -1.64 5.21 10.56
C ARG A 83 -3.08 5.07 10.08
N HIS A 84 -3.31 4.34 8.99
CA HIS A 84 -4.65 4.07 8.48
C HIS A 84 -5.50 3.23 9.44
N ILE A 85 -4.87 2.28 10.14
CA ILE A 85 -5.52 1.48 11.19
C ILE A 85 -5.73 2.29 12.48
N GLY A 86 -4.95 3.35 12.69
CA GLY A 86 -4.98 4.18 13.90
C GLY A 86 -4.28 3.53 15.08
N GLN A 87 -3.29 2.67 14.84
CA GLN A 87 -2.60 1.93 15.87
C GLN A 87 -1.12 2.31 15.95
N PRO A 88 -0.60 2.67 17.14
CA PRO A 88 0.83 2.84 17.32
C PRO A 88 1.52 1.48 17.17
N TYR A 89 2.74 1.49 16.63
CA TYR A 89 3.49 0.27 16.40
C TYR A 89 4.99 0.53 16.47
N TYR A 90 5.74 -0.56 16.59
CA TYR A 90 7.16 -0.58 16.30
C TYR A 90 7.51 -1.84 15.50
N VAL A 91 8.58 -1.75 14.71
CA VAL A 91 9.17 -2.93 14.06
C VAL A 91 9.95 -3.70 15.13
N GLY A 92 9.70 -5.00 15.23
CA GLY A 92 10.22 -5.83 16.33
C GLY A 92 10.84 -7.14 15.86
N LEU A 93 11.25 -7.96 16.82
CA LEU A 93 11.72 -9.34 16.61
C LEU A 93 12.85 -9.42 15.58
N LEU A 94 12.81 -10.39 14.67
CA LEU A 94 13.85 -10.61 13.66
C LEU A 94 13.90 -9.47 12.64
N SER A 95 12.77 -8.79 12.38
CA SER A 95 12.75 -7.62 11.50
C SER A 95 13.54 -6.45 12.08
N ALA A 96 13.39 -6.17 13.38
CA ALA A 96 14.20 -5.16 14.06
C ALA A 96 15.69 -5.57 14.08
N ALA A 97 15.98 -6.83 14.44
CA ALA A 97 17.35 -7.34 14.44
C ALA A 97 18.01 -7.19 13.06
N ALA A 98 17.29 -7.48 11.98
CA ALA A 98 17.81 -7.34 10.61
C ALA A 98 18.07 -5.87 10.23
N ILE A 99 17.17 -4.94 10.59
CA ILE A 99 17.35 -3.50 10.33
C ILE A 99 18.60 -2.97 11.05
N HIS A 100 18.90 -3.50 12.25
CA HIS A 100 20.07 -3.10 13.04
C HIS A 100 21.33 -3.95 12.76
N GLY A 101 21.32 -4.84 11.76
CA GLY A 101 22.48 -5.67 11.41
C GLY A 101 22.81 -6.77 12.42
N ALA A 102 21.92 -7.05 13.37
CA ALA A 102 22.08 -8.05 14.42
C ALA A 102 21.45 -9.42 14.07
N ALA A 103 20.82 -9.56 12.90
CA ALA A 103 20.24 -10.82 12.46
C ALA A 103 21.24 -11.66 11.66
N HIS A 104 21.43 -12.92 12.07
CA HIS A 104 22.24 -13.88 11.31
C HIS A 104 21.56 -14.38 10.02
N GLN A 105 20.23 -14.24 9.92
CA GLN A 105 19.42 -14.69 8.79
C GLN A 105 18.42 -13.62 8.38
N GLN A 106 18.04 -13.60 7.09
CA GLN A 106 16.99 -12.72 6.61
C GLN A 106 15.61 -13.13 7.17
N PRO A 107 14.84 -12.20 7.76
CA PRO A 107 13.49 -12.49 8.20
C PRO A 107 12.59 -12.85 7.00
N MET A 108 11.91 -14.00 7.09
CA MET A 108 10.96 -14.45 6.06
C MET A 108 9.63 -13.66 6.08
N VAL A 109 9.35 -12.97 7.18
CA VAL A 109 8.16 -12.14 7.38
C VAL A 109 8.56 -10.82 8.03
N PHE A 110 7.86 -9.75 7.67
CA PHE A 110 8.03 -8.45 8.32
C PHE A 110 7.19 -8.40 9.60
N GLN A 111 7.83 -8.14 10.73
CA GLN A 111 7.25 -8.28 12.07
C GLN A 111 7.07 -6.90 12.72
N VAL A 112 5.85 -6.64 13.17
CA VAL A 112 5.50 -5.44 13.95
C VAL A 112 4.85 -5.85 15.26
N VAL A 113 5.07 -5.05 16.29
CA VAL A 113 4.37 -5.16 17.57
C VAL A 113 3.48 -3.94 17.74
N THR A 114 2.25 -4.15 18.18
CA THR A 114 1.23 -3.11 18.38
C THR A 114 0.36 -3.43 19.60
N GLY A 115 -0.50 -2.48 19.99
CA GLY A 115 -1.44 -2.65 21.10
C GLY A 115 -2.55 -3.65 20.79
N LYS A 116 -3.29 -4.06 21.83
CA LYS A 116 -4.50 -4.87 21.65
C LYS A 116 -5.60 -4.05 20.94
N PRO A 117 -6.40 -4.67 20.07
CA PRO A 117 -7.57 -4.04 19.45
C PRO A 117 -8.60 -3.56 20.49
#